data_AF-A0A5C7JQ42-F1
#
_entry.id   AF-A0A5C7JQ42-F1
#
_cell.length_a   1.000
_cell.length_b   1.000
_cell.length_c   1.000
_cell.angle_alpha   90.00
_cell.angle_beta   90.00
_cell.angle_gamma   90.00
#
_symmetry.space_group_name_H-M   'P 1'
#
loop_
_entity.id
_entity.type
_entity.pdbx_description
1 polymer ?
#
loop_
_entity_poly.entity_id
_entity_poly.type
_entity_poly.pdbx_seq_one_letter_code
_entity_poly.pdbx_strand_id
1 'polypeptide(L)'
;MKNIMQSLFESSDMISIDGIMHHRNNSLGEPIHSTDEGIKNFYRWFKGSTAIDELGRPLVLFHGSPHEFDEFNSSRFGSHDAGWLGKGHYFTNDESYASSYGGHRPYYVNIKTPLKLNDYGYSFNPTKLHNEFNAKNSTMLTNKLIEKGHDAVHLSYKNDDDSDFHEINVFSPSQIKIADGSNHTFHSNSKLFESVVVVGNIKKEVVHQPNFSYSYDANDNKQYNELVNVNVNKFDELFKNSDYYIGHQGKGQIKNRYENFGHWFNNSKDALHAPYVSFNDTEPEFTNGRHRYAWLRDNGVKTIPMTMSKVDKEKAIKIGLVD
;
A
#
# COMPACT_ATOMS: atom_id res chain seq x y z
N MET A 1 -20.54 -26.18 -29.58
CA MET A 1 -19.09 -26.08 -29.33
C MET A 1 -18.59 -24.66 -29.06
N LYS A 2 -19.14 -23.58 -29.68
CA LYS A 2 -18.78 -22.18 -29.34
C LYS A 2 -19.02 -21.77 -27.87
N ASN A 3 -20.10 -22.24 -27.23
CA ASN A 3 -20.42 -21.87 -25.83
C ASN A 3 -19.56 -22.56 -24.76
N ILE A 4 -18.93 -23.70 -25.07
CA ILE A 4 -18.12 -24.42 -24.06
C ILE A 4 -16.70 -23.84 -24.01
N MET A 5 -16.15 -23.39 -25.14
CA MET A 5 -14.85 -22.70 -25.14
C MET A 5 -14.94 -21.31 -24.50
N GLN A 6 -16.02 -20.56 -24.72
CA GLN A 6 -16.21 -19.26 -24.06
C GLN A 6 -16.32 -19.38 -22.53
N SER A 7 -17.07 -20.37 -22.02
CA SER A 7 -17.16 -20.60 -20.58
C SER A 7 -15.89 -21.19 -19.95
N LEU A 8 -15.05 -21.89 -20.73
CA LEU A 8 -13.76 -22.41 -20.26
C LEU A 8 -12.69 -21.32 -20.21
N PHE A 9 -12.68 -20.38 -21.18
CA PHE A 9 -11.81 -19.18 -21.15
C PHE A 9 -12.23 -18.21 -20.04
N GLU A 10 -13.53 -18.01 -19.81
CA GLU A 10 -14.03 -17.20 -18.69
C GLU A 10 -13.64 -17.80 -17.32
N SER A 11 -13.43 -19.11 -17.22
CA SER A 11 -13.06 -19.76 -15.95
C SER A 11 -11.60 -19.56 -15.55
N SER A 12 -10.67 -19.38 -16.51
CA SER A 12 -9.26 -19.12 -16.22
C SER A 12 -8.98 -17.66 -15.92
N ASP A 13 -9.80 -16.75 -16.43
CA ASP A 13 -9.63 -15.29 -16.34
C ASP A 13 -10.33 -14.68 -15.12
N MET A 14 -11.01 -15.54 -14.35
CA MET A 14 -11.75 -15.17 -13.14
C MET A 14 -11.27 -15.98 -11.94
N ILE A 15 -11.50 -15.46 -10.73
CA ILE A 15 -11.21 -16.12 -9.46
C ILE A 15 -12.35 -15.94 -8.48
N SER A 16 -12.74 -17.03 -7.83
CA SER A 16 -13.71 -16.98 -6.74
C SER A 16 -13.05 -16.52 -5.44
N ILE A 17 -13.57 -15.45 -4.85
CA ILE A 17 -13.15 -14.89 -3.56
C ILE A 17 -14.41 -14.71 -2.72
N ASP A 18 -14.51 -15.45 -1.61
CA ASP A 18 -15.69 -15.45 -0.73
C ASP A 18 -17.03 -15.69 -1.49
N GLY A 19 -16.99 -16.48 -2.56
CA GLY A 19 -18.15 -16.82 -3.40
C GLY A 19 -18.49 -15.79 -4.49
N ILE A 20 -17.68 -14.73 -4.64
CA ILE A 20 -17.83 -13.72 -5.69
C ILE A 20 -16.72 -13.93 -6.73
N MET A 21 -17.09 -13.94 -8.01
CA MET A 21 -16.15 -14.03 -9.11
C MET A 21 -15.53 -12.66 -9.39
N HIS A 22 -14.22 -12.62 -9.48
CA HIS A 22 -13.43 -11.43 -9.75
C HIS A 22 -12.47 -11.66 -10.92
N HIS A 23 -12.17 -10.63 -11.70
CA HIS A 23 -11.20 -10.73 -12.79
C HIS A 23 -9.78 -10.95 -12.28
N ARG A 24 -8.99 -11.74 -12.99
CA ARG A 24 -7.55 -11.89 -12.70
C ARG A 24 -6.70 -10.79 -13.34
N ASN A 25 -7.26 -10.13 -14.35
CA ASN A 25 -6.61 -9.10 -15.14
C ASN A 25 -7.21 -7.71 -14.85
N ASN A 26 -6.39 -6.69 -15.01
CA ASN A 26 -6.76 -5.28 -14.85
C ASN A 26 -7.38 -4.70 -16.14
N SER A 27 -7.69 -3.39 -16.13
CA SER A 27 -8.28 -2.70 -17.27
C SER A 27 -7.40 -2.71 -18.53
N LEU A 28 -6.07 -2.88 -18.39
CA LEU A 28 -5.12 -3.03 -19.51
C LEU A 28 -5.04 -4.47 -20.02
N GLY A 29 -5.76 -5.41 -19.41
CA GLY A 29 -5.70 -6.83 -19.75
C GLY A 29 -4.50 -7.57 -19.16
N GLU A 30 -3.73 -6.92 -18.28
CA GLU A 30 -2.56 -7.49 -17.65
C GLU A 30 -2.92 -8.19 -16.33
N PRO A 31 -2.20 -9.25 -15.92
CA PRO A 31 -2.44 -9.90 -14.63
C PRO A 31 -2.29 -8.94 -13.46
N ILE A 32 -3.27 -8.91 -12.55
CA ILE A 32 -3.23 -8.08 -11.33
C ILE A 32 -2.07 -8.50 -10.42
N HIS A 33 -1.83 -9.81 -10.33
CA HIS A 33 -0.71 -10.40 -9.59
C HIS A 33 -0.38 -11.77 -10.18
N SER A 34 0.87 -12.22 -10.02
CA SER A 34 1.36 -13.50 -10.56
C SER A 34 0.85 -14.75 -9.84
N THR A 35 0.11 -14.59 -8.74
CA THR A 35 -0.37 -15.69 -7.89
C THR A 35 -1.82 -15.46 -7.45
N ASP A 36 -2.56 -16.55 -7.30
CA ASP A 36 -3.92 -16.56 -6.76
C ASP A 36 -4.06 -15.85 -5.42
N GLU A 37 -3.12 -16.07 -4.50
CA GLU A 37 -3.18 -15.45 -3.17
C GLU A 37 -2.94 -13.94 -3.25
N GLY A 38 -2.04 -13.47 -4.10
CA GLY A 38 -1.85 -12.03 -4.31
C GLY A 38 -3.09 -11.38 -4.95
N ILE A 39 -3.76 -12.05 -5.88
CA ILE A 39 -5.04 -11.57 -6.44
C ILE A 39 -6.12 -11.55 -5.34
N LYS A 40 -6.18 -12.56 -4.46
CA LYS A 40 -7.10 -12.55 -3.31
C LYS A 40 -6.83 -11.38 -2.36
N ASN A 41 -5.56 -11.12 -2.05
CA ASN A 41 -5.17 -9.99 -1.21
C ASN A 41 -5.50 -8.65 -1.86
N PHE A 42 -5.28 -8.52 -3.18
CA PHE A 42 -5.71 -7.37 -3.96
C PHE A 42 -7.19 -7.08 -3.74
N TYR A 43 -8.07 -8.06 -3.98
CA TYR A 43 -9.52 -7.84 -3.86
C TYR A 43 -10.01 -7.66 -2.43
N ARG A 44 -9.29 -8.19 -1.42
CA ARG A 44 -9.56 -7.87 -0.01
C ARG A 44 -9.33 -6.38 0.27
N TRP A 45 -8.24 -5.80 -0.23
CA TRP A 45 -8.00 -4.36 -0.13
C TRP A 45 -8.97 -3.57 -0.99
N PHE A 46 -9.14 -3.94 -2.26
CA PHE A 46 -9.98 -3.29 -3.27
C PHE A 46 -11.49 -3.46 -3.04
N LYS A 47 -11.89 -4.13 -1.96
CA LYS A 47 -13.29 -4.48 -1.67
C LYS A 47 -14.17 -3.23 -1.61
N GLY A 48 -15.14 -3.19 -2.52
CA GLY A 48 -16.12 -2.09 -2.63
C GLY A 48 -15.60 -0.87 -3.39
N SER A 49 -14.41 -0.95 -4.00
CA SER A 49 -13.92 0.11 -4.87
C SER A 49 -14.82 0.28 -6.09
N THR A 50 -15.06 1.53 -6.49
CA THR A 50 -15.76 1.88 -7.73
C THR A 50 -14.80 2.26 -8.86
N ALA A 51 -13.48 2.19 -8.64
CA ALA A 51 -12.47 2.43 -9.68
C ALA A 51 -12.31 1.22 -10.61
N ILE A 52 -13.38 0.86 -11.30
CA ILE A 52 -13.46 -0.29 -12.21
C ILE A 52 -13.85 0.18 -13.62
N ASP A 53 -13.44 -0.59 -14.63
CA ASP A 53 -13.92 -0.39 -16.00
C ASP A 53 -15.33 -0.98 -16.22
N GLU A 54 -15.83 -0.87 -17.45
CA GLU A 54 -17.17 -1.37 -17.82
C GLU A 54 -17.32 -2.89 -17.66
N LEU A 55 -16.22 -3.64 -17.68
CA LEU A 55 -16.19 -5.09 -17.46
C LEU A 55 -16.07 -5.45 -15.98
N GLY A 56 -15.88 -4.46 -15.10
CA GLY A 56 -15.67 -4.68 -13.66
C GLY A 56 -14.23 -5.01 -13.30
N ARG A 57 -13.26 -4.80 -14.20
CA ARG A 57 -11.84 -4.97 -13.93
C ARG A 57 -11.29 -3.74 -13.21
N PRO A 58 -10.31 -3.87 -12.30
CA PRO A 58 -9.67 -2.73 -11.66
C PRO A 58 -9.03 -1.78 -12.67
N LEU A 59 -9.33 -0.47 -12.56
CA LEU A 59 -8.70 0.55 -13.40
C LEU A 59 -7.22 0.70 -13.04
N VAL A 60 -6.36 0.57 -14.04
CA VAL A 60 -5.00 1.10 -14.00
C VAL A 60 -5.06 2.59 -14.31
N LEU A 61 -4.46 3.38 -13.43
CA LEU A 61 -4.35 4.82 -13.58
C LEU A 61 -2.88 5.23 -13.43
N PHE A 62 -2.54 6.39 -13.95
CA PHE A 62 -1.19 6.93 -13.95
C PHE A 62 -1.11 8.17 -13.07
N HIS A 63 -0.01 8.27 -12.33
CA HIS A 63 0.39 9.48 -11.63
C HIS A 63 1.70 9.98 -12.19
N GLY A 64 1.73 11.24 -12.60
CA GLY A 64 2.93 11.92 -13.08
C GLY A 64 3.67 12.64 -11.97
N SER A 65 4.99 12.48 -11.92
CA SER A 65 5.89 13.17 -10.98
C SER A 65 7.25 13.43 -11.62
N PRO A 66 7.87 14.60 -11.38
CA PRO A 66 9.23 14.88 -11.84
C PRO A 66 10.30 14.14 -11.02
N HIS A 67 9.90 13.44 -9.95
CA HIS A 67 10.80 12.76 -9.02
C HIS A 67 10.34 11.32 -8.76
N GLU A 68 11.30 10.42 -8.59
CA GLU A 68 11.07 9.10 -8.01
C GLU A 68 10.78 9.23 -6.51
N PHE A 69 9.76 8.51 -6.03
CA PHE A 69 9.39 8.51 -4.61
C PHE A 69 8.86 7.15 -4.18
N ASP A 70 9.06 6.87 -2.89
CA ASP A 70 8.64 5.60 -2.29
C ASP A 70 7.33 5.72 -1.48
N GLU A 71 6.76 6.91 -1.36
CA GLU A 71 5.49 7.11 -0.65
C GLU A 71 4.69 8.31 -1.16
N PHE A 72 3.36 8.16 -1.18
CA PHE A 72 2.46 9.30 -1.27
C PHE A 72 2.36 9.92 0.12
N ASN A 73 2.80 11.16 0.24
CA ASN A 73 2.86 11.85 1.52
C ASN A 73 1.87 13.02 1.55
N SER A 74 0.93 12.96 2.50
CA SER A 74 -0.10 13.99 2.68
C SER A 74 0.43 15.36 3.15
N SER A 75 1.71 15.48 3.47
CA SER A 75 2.36 16.76 3.77
C SER A 75 2.93 17.46 2.53
N ARG A 76 3.03 16.76 1.39
CA ARG A 76 3.64 17.27 0.14
C ARG A 76 2.64 17.60 -0.96
N PHE A 77 1.35 17.67 -0.64
CA PHE A 77 0.30 18.00 -1.61
C PHE A 77 0.50 19.39 -2.24
N GLY A 78 0.26 19.49 -3.56
CA GLY A 78 0.05 20.79 -4.22
C GLY A 78 1.30 21.65 -4.40
N SER A 79 2.49 21.05 -4.51
CA SER A 79 3.71 21.80 -4.82
C SER A 79 3.71 22.41 -6.24
N HIS A 80 2.83 21.96 -7.13
CA HIS A 80 2.79 22.38 -8.54
C HIS A 80 1.42 22.90 -9.01
N ASP A 81 0.30 22.50 -8.39
CA ASP A 81 -1.04 23.02 -8.71
C ASP A 81 -1.87 23.29 -7.44
N ALA A 82 -2.89 24.15 -7.58
CA ALA A 82 -3.76 24.54 -6.47
C ALA A 82 -4.72 23.42 -6.00
N GLY A 83 -4.81 22.28 -6.70
CA GLY A 83 -5.72 21.16 -6.43
C GLY A 83 -7.19 21.49 -6.72
N TRP A 84 -7.60 21.42 -7.99
CA TRP A 84 -8.88 21.96 -8.48
C TRP A 84 -10.04 21.03 -8.13
N LEU A 85 -9.76 19.73 -7.98
CA LEU A 85 -10.67 18.73 -7.43
C LEU A 85 -10.49 18.55 -5.91
N GLY A 86 -9.79 19.48 -5.25
CA GLY A 86 -9.43 19.41 -3.84
C GLY A 86 -7.97 19.03 -3.58
N LYS A 87 -7.55 19.09 -2.32
CA LYS A 87 -6.24 18.64 -1.87
C LYS A 87 -6.21 17.11 -1.81
N GLY A 88 -5.28 16.48 -2.51
CA GLY A 88 -5.16 15.03 -2.57
C GLY A 88 -4.12 14.56 -3.60
N HIS A 89 -4.20 13.29 -3.98
CA HIS A 89 -3.33 12.65 -4.96
C HIS A 89 -4.10 12.38 -6.25
N TYR A 90 -3.57 12.88 -7.37
CA TYR A 90 -4.24 12.89 -8.66
C TYR A 90 -3.78 11.74 -9.53
N PHE A 91 -4.72 11.08 -10.18
CA PHE A 91 -4.50 9.95 -11.09
C PHE A 91 -5.36 10.11 -12.32
N THR A 92 -4.87 9.66 -13.47
CA THR A 92 -5.64 9.67 -14.72
C THR A 92 -5.47 8.37 -15.49
N ASN A 93 -6.45 7.97 -16.31
CA ASN A 93 -6.25 6.87 -17.25
C ASN A 93 -5.53 7.31 -18.54
N ASP A 94 -5.29 8.61 -18.73
CA ASP A 94 -4.52 9.15 -19.85
C ASP A 94 -3.03 9.20 -19.47
N GLU A 95 -2.28 8.21 -19.99
CA GLU A 95 -0.84 8.09 -19.77
C GLU A 95 -0.08 9.34 -20.27
N SER A 96 -0.47 9.89 -21.42
CA SER A 96 0.19 11.06 -22.01
C SER A 96 -0.05 12.31 -21.17
N TYR A 97 -1.25 12.47 -20.64
CA TYR A 97 -1.57 13.55 -19.70
C TYR A 97 -0.74 13.43 -18.41
N ALA A 98 -0.62 12.23 -17.83
CA ALA A 98 0.23 11.99 -16.67
C ALA A 98 1.71 12.31 -16.97
N SER A 99 2.24 11.89 -18.12
CA SER A 99 3.64 12.18 -18.52
C SER A 99 3.94 13.68 -18.68
N SER A 100 2.93 14.54 -18.88
CA SER A 100 3.14 16.00 -18.92
C SER A 100 3.65 16.58 -17.59
N TYR A 101 3.48 15.84 -16.48
CA TYR A 101 3.95 16.20 -15.14
C TYR A 101 5.31 15.58 -14.77
N GLY A 102 5.96 14.86 -15.70
CA GLY A 102 7.25 14.22 -15.49
C GLY A 102 7.24 12.74 -15.85
N GLY A 103 8.02 11.93 -15.13
CA GLY A 103 7.91 10.47 -15.23
C GLY A 103 6.56 10.02 -14.67
N HIS A 104 6.01 8.94 -15.20
CA HIS A 104 4.75 8.38 -14.70
C HIS A 104 4.91 6.93 -14.26
N ARG A 105 4.02 6.49 -13.38
CA ARG A 105 3.93 5.10 -12.92
C ARG A 105 2.46 4.68 -12.85
N PRO A 106 2.16 3.38 -13.07
CA PRO A 106 0.81 2.84 -12.95
C PRO A 106 0.44 2.55 -11.50
N TYR A 107 -0.82 2.80 -11.14
CA TYR A 107 -1.40 2.61 -9.81
C TYR A 107 -2.85 2.12 -9.89
N TYR A 108 -3.26 1.39 -8.85
CA TYR A 108 -4.65 1.16 -8.49
C TYR A 108 -5.06 2.15 -7.41
N VAL A 109 -6.30 2.63 -7.49
CA VAL A 109 -6.92 3.44 -6.42
C VAL A 109 -8.15 2.75 -5.86
N ASN A 110 -8.28 2.75 -4.53
CA ASN A 110 -9.41 2.17 -3.81
C ASN A 110 -10.32 3.28 -3.29
N ILE A 111 -11.39 3.56 -4.04
CA ILE A 111 -12.38 4.62 -3.75
C ILE A 111 -13.75 3.99 -3.67
N LYS A 112 -14.50 4.21 -2.59
CA LYS A 112 -15.78 3.55 -2.33
C LYS A 112 -16.95 4.50 -2.53
N THR A 113 -16.79 5.76 -2.17
CA THR A 113 -17.84 6.78 -2.20
C THR A 113 -17.35 8.09 -2.82
N PRO A 114 -16.76 8.07 -4.04
CA PRO A 114 -16.26 9.30 -4.64
C PRO A 114 -17.41 10.27 -4.95
N LEU A 115 -17.13 11.58 -4.87
CA LEU A 115 -17.96 12.56 -5.56
C LEU A 115 -17.76 12.37 -7.06
N LYS A 116 -18.80 11.90 -7.76
CA LYS A 116 -18.77 11.69 -9.21
C LYS A 116 -19.11 12.98 -9.95
N LEU A 117 -18.25 13.37 -10.89
CA LEU A 117 -18.40 14.54 -11.75
C LEU A 117 -18.34 14.08 -13.20
N ASN A 118 -19.38 14.41 -13.99
CA ASN A 118 -19.48 13.95 -15.38
C ASN A 118 -19.49 15.10 -16.39
N ASP A 119 -19.25 16.32 -15.93
CA ASP A 119 -19.29 17.53 -16.74
C ASP A 119 -17.88 17.94 -17.13
N TYR A 120 -17.61 17.96 -18.44
CA TYR A 120 -16.33 18.41 -19.02
C TYR A 120 -15.90 19.79 -18.50
N GLY A 121 -16.85 20.63 -18.08
CA GLY A 121 -16.62 21.92 -17.43
C GLY A 121 -15.69 21.92 -16.23
N TYR A 122 -15.53 20.79 -15.53
CA TYR A 122 -14.61 20.69 -14.39
C TYR A 122 -13.13 20.62 -14.82
N SER A 123 -12.82 20.16 -16.05
CA SER A 123 -11.43 20.03 -16.54
C SER A 123 -10.76 21.36 -16.87
N PHE A 124 -11.54 22.42 -17.13
CA PHE A 124 -11.01 23.72 -17.56
C PHE A 124 -11.49 24.90 -16.70
N ASN A 125 -12.27 24.65 -15.64
CA ASN A 125 -12.66 25.67 -14.66
C ASN A 125 -12.16 25.31 -13.25
N PRO A 126 -10.93 25.73 -12.89
CA PRO A 126 -10.30 25.43 -11.59
C PRO A 126 -11.13 25.75 -10.35
N THR A 127 -12.06 26.71 -10.47
CA THR A 127 -12.82 27.24 -9.33
C THR A 127 -14.24 26.70 -9.24
N LYS A 128 -14.71 25.94 -10.25
CA LYS A 128 -16.11 25.49 -10.32
C LYS A 128 -16.51 24.70 -9.08
N LEU A 129 -15.74 23.65 -8.77
CA LEU A 129 -16.02 22.79 -7.63
C LEU A 129 -15.84 23.54 -6.30
N HIS A 130 -14.83 24.41 -6.20
CA HIS A 130 -14.65 25.30 -5.05
C HIS A 130 -15.88 26.17 -4.80
N ASN A 131 -16.43 26.78 -5.83
CA ASN A 131 -17.60 27.65 -5.73
C ASN A 131 -18.86 26.88 -5.32
N GLU A 132 -19.09 25.70 -5.90
CA GLU A 132 -20.23 24.82 -5.56
C GLU A 132 -20.23 24.37 -4.09
N PHE A 133 -19.04 24.16 -3.52
CA PHE A 133 -18.87 23.79 -2.12
C PHE A 133 -18.58 24.98 -1.20
N ASN A 134 -18.59 26.21 -1.72
CA ASN A 134 -18.21 27.43 -1.01
C ASN A 134 -16.87 27.26 -0.28
N ALA A 135 -15.86 26.72 -0.96
CA ALA A 135 -14.53 26.41 -0.47
C ALA A 135 -13.50 27.45 -0.95
N LYS A 136 -12.80 28.09 -0.01
CA LYS A 136 -11.81 29.14 -0.32
C LYS A 136 -10.47 28.60 -0.83
N ASN A 137 -10.20 27.32 -0.63
CA ASN A 137 -9.00 26.63 -1.08
C ASN A 137 -9.25 25.12 -1.14
N SER A 138 -8.31 24.38 -1.73
CA SER A 138 -8.40 22.94 -1.94
C SER A 138 -8.42 22.11 -0.67
N THR A 139 -7.77 22.56 0.41
CA THR A 139 -7.85 21.88 1.73
C THR A 139 -9.26 21.96 2.29
N MET A 140 -9.86 23.14 2.25
CA MET A 140 -11.23 23.37 2.69
C MET A 140 -12.24 22.60 1.84
N LEU A 141 -12.00 22.49 0.53
CA LEU A 141 -12.81 21.67 -0.37
C LEU A 141 -12.75 20.20 0.05
N THR A 142 -11.55 19.62 0.17
CA THR A 142 -11.38 18.21 0.59
C THR A 142 -12.04 17.95 1.94
N ASN A 143 -11.86 18.82 2.93
CA ASN A 143 -12.49 18.65 4.24
C ASN A 143 -14.03 18.62 4.14
N LYS A 144 -14.62 19.52 3.36
CA LYS A 144 -16.08 19.53 3.13
C LYS A 144 -16.57 18.27 2.41
N LEU A 145 -15.79 17.74 1.48
CA LEU A 145 -16.10 16.50 0.78
C LEU A 145 -16.07 15.30 1.75
N ILE A 146 -15.03 15.22 2.59
CA ILE A 146 -14.92 14.21 3.65
C ILE A 146 -16.08 14.32 4.65
N GLU A 147 -16.43 15.53 5.10
CA GLU A 147 -17.59 15.79 5.98
C GLU A 147 -18.91 15.32 5.37
N LYS A 148 -19.02 15.33 4.03
CA LYS A 148 -20.18 14.84 3.28
C LYS A 148 -20.12 13.34 2.97
N GLY A 149 -19.08 12.63 3.42
CA GLY A 149 -18.92 11.18 3.25
C GLY A 149 -18.21 10.77 1.97
N HIS A 150 -17.56 11.70 1.27
CA HIS A 150 -16.76 11.38 0.08
C HIS A 150 -15.34 11.02 0.45
N ASP A 151 -14.80 9.97 -0.16
CA ASP A 151 -13.42 9.51 0.02
C ASP A 151 -12.49 9.85 -1.16
N ALA A 152 -13.04 10.40 -2.23
CA ALA A 152 -12.33 10.89 -3.40
C ALA A 152 -13.23 11.84 -4.24
N VAL A 153 -12.65 12.44 -5.27
CA VAL A 153 -13.38 13.03 -6.41
C VAL A 153 -13.04 12.22 -7.65
N HIS A 154 -14.05 11.85 -8.44
CA HIS A 154 -13.88 11.13 -9.71
C HIS A 154 -14.54 11.95 -10.81
N LEU A 155 -13.72 12.62 -11.62
CA LEU A 155 -14.12 13.28 -12.85
C LEU A 155 -14.04 12.28 -14.00
N SER A 156 -15.14 12.11 -14.74
CA SER A 156 -15.20 11.22 -15.89
C SER A 156 -16.06 11.75 -17.02
N TYR A 157 -15.55 11.78 -18.25
CA TYR A 157 -16.30 12.21 -19.43
C TYR A 157 -15.72 11.56 -20.69
N LYS A 158 -16.42 11.69 -21.83
CA LYS A 158 -15.94 11.27 -23.14
C LYS A 158 -15.10 12.38 -23.78
N ASN A 159 -13.90 12.04 -24.23
CA ASN A 159 -13.07 12.91 -25.08
C ASN A 159 -13.69 13.04 -26.49
N ASP A 160 -13.12 13.93 -27.30
CA ASP A 160 -13.56 14.17 -28.69
C ASP A 160 -13.51 12.92 -29.58
N ASP A 161 -12.64 11.96 -29.25
CA ASP A 161 -12.47 10.67 -29.93
C ASP A 161 -13.32 9.53 -29.32
N ASP A 162 -14.28 9.86 -28.45
CA ASP A 162 -15.15 8.93 -27.71
C ASP A 162 -14.42 7.99 -26.73
N SER A 163 -13.13 8.27 -26.46
CA SER A 163 -12.41 7.61 -25.38
C SER A 163 -12.89 8.12 -24.01
N ASP A 164 -12.93 7.23 -23.03
CA ASP A 164 -13.22 7.63 -21.65
C ASP A 164 -12.01 8.35 -21.06
N PHE A 165 -12.24 9.54 -20.53
CA PHE A 165 -11.30 10.23 -19.67
C PHE A 165 -11.69 10.04 -18.21
N HIS A 166 -10.69 9.78 -17.37
CA HIS A 166 -10.81 9.74 -15.92
C HIS A 166 -9.73 10.61 -15.30
N GLU A 167 -10.13 11.43 -14.35
CA GLU A 167 -9.25 12.08 -13.39
C GLU A 167 -9.79 11.84 -11.98
N ILE A 168 -8.98 11.21 -11.14
CA ILE A 168 -9.37 10.80 -9.79
C ILE A 168 -8.42 11.45 -8.80
N ASN A 169 -8.99 12.21 -7.88
CA ASN A 169 -8.29 12.79 -6.75
C ASN A 169 -8.65 12.02 -5.47
N VAL A 170 -7.70 11.29 -4.89
CA VAL A 170 -7.89 10.54 -3.64
C VAL A 170 -7.30 11.30 -2.45
N PHE A 171 -7.91 11.17 -1.28
CA PHE A 171 -7.57 12.00 -0.11
C PHE A 171 -6.55 11.35 0.83
N SER A 172 -6.35 10.03 0.73
CA SER A 172 -5.46 9.28 1.61
C SER A 172 -4.49 8.38 0.82
N PRO A 173 -3.20 8.36 1.20
CA PRO A 173 -2.23 7.38 0.70
C PRO A 173 -2.65 5.91 0.83
N SER A 174 -3.49 5.58 1.83
CA SER A 174 -4.02 4.22 2.03
C SER A 174 -4.89 3.71 0.88
N GLN A 175 -5.41 4.64 0.07
CA GLN A 175 -6.23 4.35 -1.10
C GLN A 175 -5.37 3.99 -2.32
N ILE A 176 -4.04 4.06 -2.26
CA ILE A 176 -3.19 3.95 -3.44
C ILE A 176 -2.25 2.75 -3.32
N LYS A 177 -2.12 2.01 -4.43
CA LYS A 177 -1.18 0.91 -4.57
C LYS A 177 -0.58 0.89 -5.97
N ILE A 178 0.72 0.60 -6.09
CA ILE A 178 1.38 0.49 -7.39
C ILE A 178 0.80 -0.68 -8.21
N ALA A 179 0.70 -0.51 -9.52
CA ALA A 179 0.10 -1.44 -10.47
C ALA A 179 1.09 -1.96 -11.53
N ASP A 180 2.38 -1.97 -11.22
CA ASP A 180 3.46 -2.49 -12.09
C ASP A 180 3.75 -3.99 -11.87
N GLY A 181 2.88 -4.67 -11.10
CA GLY A 181 3.06 -6.07 -10.71
C GLY A 181 4.05 -6.32 -9.58
N SER A 182 4.71 -5.29 -9.05
CA SER A 182 5.59 -5.41 -7.87
C SER A 182 4.79 -5.46 -6.55
N ASN A 183 3.53 -5.02 -6.53
CA ASN A 183 2.77 -5.00 -5.28
C ASN A 183 2.38 -6.42 -4.82
N HIS A 184 3.09 -6.96 -3.83
CA HIS A 184 2.86 -8.33 -3.38
C HIS A 184 1.89 -8.45 -2.19
N THR A 185 1.73 -7.39 -1.37
CA THR A 185 1.12 -7.53 -0.04
C THR A 185 -0.28 -6.93 0.10
N PHE A 186 -0.75 -6.09 -0.83
CA PHE A 186 -2.11 -5.48 -0.86
C PHE A 186 -2.80 -5.28 0.52
N HIS A 187 -2.09 -4.73 1.52
CA HIS A 187 -2.64 -4.46 2.86
C HIS A 187 -3.35 -3.08 2.95
N SER A 188 -4.22 -2.90 3.95
CA SER A 188 -4.97 -1.65 4.21
C SER A 188 -4.11 -0.47 4.66
N ASN A 189 -2.84 -0.70 5.02
CA ASN A 189 -1.94 0.35 5.49
C ASN A 189 -1.05 0.85 4.35
N SER A 190 -0.91 2.17 4.31
CA SER A 190 -0.52 3.02 3.19
C SER A 190 0.96 2.97 2.76
N LYS A 191 1.63 1.83 2.80
CA LYS A 191 2.94 1.72 2.16
C LYS A 191 2.75 1.21 0.72
N LEU A 192 3.16 2.06 -0.23
CA LEU A 192 3.16 1.76 -1.67
C LEU A 192 4.11 0.61 -2.01
N PHE A 193 5.10 0.37 -1.16
CA PHE A 193 6.12 -0.65 -1.35
C PHE A 193 5.83 -1.83 -0.43
N GLU A 194 5.80 -2.98 -1.09
CA GLU A 194 6.20 -4.28 -0.58
C GLU A 194 6.84 -4.23 0.81
N SER A 195 6.23 -4.91 1.77
CA SER A 195 6.97 -5.34 2.96
C SER A 195 7.90 -6.44 2.48
N VAL A 196 9.04 -6.13 1.88
CA VAL A 196 10.04 -7.13 1.45
C VAL A 196 11.37 -6.91 2.15
N VAL A 197 12.14 -7.98 2.22
CA VAL A 197 13.53 -7.95 2.63
C VAL A 197 14.38 -8.61 1.55
N VAL A 198 15.49 -7.96 1.20
CA VAL A 198 16.44 -8.43 0.19
C VAL A 198 17.79 -8.68 0.87
N VAL A 199 18.34 -9.87 0.67
CA VAL A 199 19.71 -10.23 1.09
C VAL A 199 20.40 -10.92 -0.09
N GLY A 200 21.47 -10.30 -0.60
CA GLY A 200 22.10 -10.73 -1.85
C GLY A 200 21.08 -10.74 -2.99
N ASN A 201 20.91 -11.90 -3.64
CA ASN A 201 19.94 -12.08 -4.74
C ASN A 201 18.59 -12.66 -4.27
N ILE A 202 18.39 -12.84 -2.96
CA ILE A 202 17.18 -13.44 -2.41
C ILE A 202 16.25 -12.32 -1.93
N LYS A 203 15.05 -12.28 -2.50
CA LYS A 203 13.95 -11.39 -2.10
C LYS A 203 12.90 -12.21 -1.35
N LYS A 204 12.46 -11.70 -0.19
CA LYS A 204 11.40 -12.30 0.63
C LYS A 204 10.30 -11.29 0.86
N GLU A 205 9.07 -11.65 0.50
CA GLU A 205 7.88 -10.99 1.03
C GLU A 205 7.85 -11.17 2.54
N VAL A 206 7.46 -10.12 3.26
CA VAL A 206 7.33 -10.06 4.70
C VAL A 206 5.86 -9.93 5.04
N VAL A 207 5.36 -10.86 5.83
CA VAL A 207 3.96 -10.94 6.24
C VAL A 207 3.86 -10.98 7.76
N HIS A 208 2.70 -10.62 8.30
CA HIS A 208 2.41 -10.88 9.70
C HIS A 208 2.51 -12.38 9.98
N GLN A 209 3.10 -12.73 11.12
CA GLN A 209 2.85 -14.07 11.67
C GLN A 209 1.37 -14.14 12.06
N PRO A 210 0.63 -15.23 11.75
CA PRO A 210 -0.83 -15.29 11.95
C PRO A 210 -1.27 -14.91 13.37
N ASN A 211 -0.58 -15.43 14.39
CA ASN A 211 -0.86 -15.17 15.81
C ASN A 211 -0.59 -13.72 16.26
N PHE A 212 0.05 -12.92 15.41
CA PHE A 212 0.41 -11.54 15.68
C PHE A 212 -0.17 -10.56 14.65
N SER A 213 -1.14 -11.00 13.86
CA SER A 213 -1.85 -10.12 12.91
C SER A 213 -2.75 -9.08 13.58
N TYR A 214 -3.04 -9.25 14.88
CA TYR A 214 -3.82 -8.32 15.69
C TYR A 214 -3.36 -8.34 17.16
N SER A 215 -3.73 -7.30 17.88
CA SER A 215 -3.60 -7.14 19.33
C SER A 215 -4.94 -6.66 19.91
N TYR A 216 -5.03 -6.56 21.23
CA TYR A 216 -6.19 -6.00 21.93
C TYR A 216 -5.77 -4.71 22.63
N ASP A 217 -6.62 -3.68 22.55
CA ASP A 217 -6.41 -2.45 23.29
C ASP A 217 -6.82 -2.59 24.77
N ALA A 218 -6.63 -1.53 25.55
CA ALA A 218 -6.95 -1.52 26.98
C ALA A 218 -8.45 -1.77 27.30
N ASN A 219 -9.32 -1.73 26.29
CA ASN A 219 -10.75 -1.99 26.41
C ASN A 219 -11.14 -3.34 25.75
N ASP A 220 -10.18 -4.24 25.52
CA ASP A 220 -10.36 -5.54 24.86
C ASP A 220 -10.91 -5.45 23.43
N ASN A 221 -10.75 -4.31 22.74
CA ASN A 221 -11.12 -4.23 21.33
C ASN A 221 -9.99 -4.78 20.45
N LYS A 222 -10.35 -5.64 19.50
CA LYS A 222 -9.42 -6.17 18.50
C LYS A 222 -8.91 -5.06 17.59
N GLN A 223 -7.60 -4.88 17.52
CA GLN A 223 -6.92 -3.96 16.61
C GLN A 223 -5.91 -4.71 15.74
N TYR A 224 -5.95 -4.50 14.42
CA TYR A 224 -4.99 -5.12 13.52
C TYR A 224 -3.63 -4.44 13.65
N ASN A 225 -2.58 -5.25 13.72
CA ASN A 225 -1.21 -4.76 13.78
C ASN A 225 -0.74 -4.31 12.40
N GLU A 226 0.32 -3.52 12.35
CA GLU A 226 0.86 -2.97 11.12
C GLU A 226 2.27 -3.47 10.82
N LEU A 227 2.61 -3.62 9.54
CA LEU A 227 4.00 -3.77 9.11
C LEU A 227 4.65 -2.40 8.97
N VAL A 228 5.66 -2.17 9.80
CA VAL A 228 6.38 -0.91 9.90
C VAL A 228 7.81 -1.15 9.47
N ASN A 229 8.22 -0.49 8.39
CA ASN A 229 9.62 -0.48 7.94
C ASN A 229 10.49 0.29 8.95
N VAL A 230 11.31 -0.44 9.71
CA VAL A 230 12.14 0.09 10.78
C VAL A 230 13.59 0.19 10.32
N ASN A 231 14.22 1.35 10.54
CA ASN A 231 15.63 1.60 10.30
C ASN A 231 16.49 0.75 11.24
N VAL A 232 17.24 -0.20 10.66
CA VAL A 232 17.97 -1.23 11.41
C VAL A 232 19.06 -0.63 12.28
N ASN A 233 19.82 0.34 11.77
CA ASN A 233 20.92 0.94 12.53
C ASN A 233 20.40 1.68 13.77
N LYS A 234 19.36 2.51 13.59
CA LYS A 234 18.77 3.26 14.71
C LYS A 234 18.13 2.33 15.73
N PHE A 235 17.49 1.25 15.26
CA PHE A 235 16.88 0.26 16.13
C PHE A 235 17.92 -0.52 16.94
N ASP A 236 19.01 -0.94 16.30
CA ASP A 236 20.07 -1.72 16.95
C ASP A 236 20.77 -0.92 18.05
N GLU A 237 20.96 0.39 17.85
CA GLU A 237 21.51 1.29 18.86
C GLU A 237 20.70 1.32 20.16
N LEU A 238 19.38 1.14 20.07
CA LEU A 238 18.51 1.01 21.25
C LEU A 238 18.52 -0.43 21.79
N PHE A 239 18.33 -1.41 20.89
CA PHE A 239 18.15 -2.80 21.28
C PHE A 239 19.42 -3.45 21.86
N LYS A 240 20.63 -2.95 21.53
CA LYS A 240 21.89 -3.48 22.06
C LYS A 240 22.03 -3.40 23.57
N ASN A 241 21.23 -2.57 24.23
CA ASN A 241 21.22 -2.42 25.69
C ASN A 241 20.30 -3.45 26.38
N SER A 242 19.52 -4.23 25.62
CA SER A 242 18.64 -5.25 26.15
C SER A 242 19.42 -6.48 26.61
N ASP A 243 19.02 -7.07 27.75
CA ASP A 243 19.50 -8.40 28.19
C ASP A 243 19.22 -9.52 27.18
N TYR A 244 18.28 -9.30 26.25
CA TYR A 244 17.91 -10.25 25.20
C TYR A 244 18.58 -9.97 23.85
N TYR A 245 19.55 -9.05 23.82
CA TYR A 245 20.28 -8.69 22.61
C TYR A 245 21.00 -9.91 22.00
N ILE A 246 20.80 -10.10 20.70
CA ILE A 246 21.55 -11.07 19.91
C ILE A 246 22.64 -10.30 19.16
N GLY A 247 23.86 -10.38 19.67
CA GLY A 247 25.04 -9.77 19.05
C GLY A 247 25.37 -10.38 17.70
N HIS A 248 26.34 -9.75 17.02
CA HIS A 248 26.77 -10.18 15.70
C HIS A 248 27.11 -11.67 15.65
N GLN A 249 26.78 -12.29 14.51
CA GLN A 249 26.98 -13.72 14.26
C GLN A 249 26.25 -14.61 15.28
N GLY A 250 25.11 -14.15 15.79
CA GLY A 250 24.28 -14.92 16.73
C GLY A 250 24.81 -14.97 18.17
N LYS A 251 25.74 -14.10 18.57
CA LYS A 251 26.25 -14.08 19.96
C LYS A 251 25.10 -13.84 20.95
N GLY A 252 24.90 -14.72 21.92
CA GLY A 252 23.77 -14.65 22.87
C GLY A 252 22.48 -15.30 22.37
N GLN A 253 22.52 -16.03 21.25
CA GLN A 253 21.36 -16.74 20.73
C GLN A 253 20.90 -17.90 21.60
N ILE A 254 19.68 -18.38 21.30
CA ILE A 254 19.13 -19.59 21.88
C ILE A 254 19.40 -20.73 20.91
N LYS A 255 20.19 -21.73 21.33
CA LYS A 255 20.55 -22.89 20.52
C LYS A 255 21.12 -22.43 19.18
N ASN A 256 20.62 -22.96 18.06
CA ASN A 256 21.09 -22.64 16.71
C ASN A 256 20.05 -21.80 15.93
N ARG A 257 19.25 -20.99 16.63
CA ARG A 257 18.12 -20.29 15.99
C ARG A 257 18.57 -19.25 14.97
N TYR A 258 19.71 -18.62 15.18
CA TYR A 258 20.29 -17.67 14.23
C TYR A 258 20.71 -18.39 12.94
N GLU A 259 21.48 -19.47 13.05
CA GLU A 259 21.95 -20.25 11.90
C GLU A 259 20.79 -20.92 11.18
N ASN A 260 19.86 -21.53 11.92
CA ASN A 260 18.68 -22.18 11.34
C ASN A 260 17.83 -21.18 10.55
N PHE A 261 17.71 -19.93 11.04
CA PHE A 261 17.02 -18.90 10.28
C PHE A 261 17.78 -18.53 9.00
N GLY A 262 19.10 -18.39 9.05
CA GLY A 262 19.91 -18.16 7.85
C GLY A 262 19.77 -19.26 6.81
N HIS A 263 19.82 -20.53 7.25
CA HIS A 263 19.56 -21.67 6.39
C HIS A 263 18.15 -21.61 5.80
N TRP A 264 17.13 -21.33 6.61
CA TRP A 264 15.76 -21.19 6.12
C TRP A 264 15.62 -20.05 5.11
N PHE A 265 16.18 -18.87 5.39
CA PHE A 265 16.08 -17.69 4.53
C PHE A 265 16.65 -17.98 3.13
N ASN A 266 17.76 -18.71 3.09
CA ASN A 266 18.47 -19.04 1.86
C ASN A 266 17.82 -20.16 1.03
N ASN A 267 16.99 -21.02 1.63
CA ASN A 267 16.51 -22.24 0.97
C ASN A 267 14.99 -22.34 0.85
N SER A 268 14.22 -21.70 1.74
CA SER A 268 12.76 -21.72 1.67
C SER A 268 12.27 -20.80 0.55
N LYS A 269 11.06 -21.05 0.03
CA LYS A 269 10.31 -20.12 -0.83
C LYS A 269 9.23 -19.34 -0.06
N ASP A 270 9.00 -19.69 1.19
CA ASP A 270 7.95 -19.09 2.03
C ASP A 270 8.24 -17.62 2.30
N ALA A 271 7.19 -16.86 2.58
CA ALA A 271 7.27 -15.50 3.06
C ALA A 271 7.96 -15.45 4.45
N LEU A 272 8.71 -14.37 4.67
CA LEU A 272 9.28 -14.03 5.96
C LEU A 272 8.17 -13.56 6.90
N HIS A 273 7.95 -14.30 7.98
CA HIS A 273 7.20 -13.72 9.09
C HIS A 273 7.99 -12.53 9.66
N ALA A 274 7.33 -11.38 9.77
CA ALA A 274 7.90 -10.19 10.40
C ALA A 274 8.30 -10.48 11.86
N PRO A 275 9.39 -9.88 12.36
CA PRO A 275 9.60 -9.73 13.79
C PRO A 275 8.45 -8.93 14.42
N TYR A 276 8.05 -9.28 15.64
CA TYR A 276 7.06 -8.53 16.41
C TYR A 276 7.78 -7.71 17.47
N VAL A 277 7.51 -6.41 17.48
CA VAL A 277 8.16 -5.46 18.37
C VAL A 277 7.14 -4.63 19.12
N SER A 278 7.41 -4.40 20.41
CA SER A 278 6.73 -3.45 21.28
C SER A 278 7.75 -2.51 21.93
N PHE A 279 7.29 -1.43 22.56
CA PHE A 279 8.16 -0.48 23.25
C PHE A 279 7.75 -0.24 24.71
N ASN A 280 8.71 -0.42 25.61
CA ASN A 280 8.64 0.10 26.97
C ASN A 280 9.31 1.48 27.00
N ASP A 281 8.52 2.54 27.08
CA ASP A 281 8.94 3.92 26.79
C ASP A 281 9.67 4.04 25.44
N THR A 282 11.00 4.14 25.45
CA THR A 282 11.85 4.22 24.26
C THR A 282 12.63 2.92 23.98
N GLU A 283 12.55 1.95 24.88
CA GLU A 283 13.29 0.70 24.79
C GLU A 283 12.51 -0.34 23.97
N PRO A 284 13.06 -0.83 22.84
CA PRO A 284 12.40 -1.83 22.04
C PRO A 284 12.51 -3.23 22.65
N GLU A 285 11.42 -3.99 22.58
CA GLU A 285 11.34 -5.37 23.02
C GLU A 285 10.80 -6.26 21.90
N PHE A 286 11.34 -7.48 21.78
CA PHE A 286 10.80 -8.48 20.85
C PHE A 286 9.87 -9.44 21.58
N THR A 287 8.58 -9.42 21.23
CA THR A 287 7.68 -10.53 21.54
C THR A 287 8.05 -11.78 20.74
N ASN A 288 8.45 -11.60 19.48
CA ASN A 288 8.99 -12.68 18.65
C ASN A 288 9.93 -12.15 17.56
N GLY A 289 10.87 -12.99 17.12
CA GLY A 289 11.63 -12.75 15.91
C GLY A 289 12.99 -12.08 16.08
N ARG A 290 13.50 -11.93 17.31
CA ARG A 290 14.83 -11.35 17.55
C ARG A 290 15.99 -12.05 16.82
N HIS A 291 15.93 -13.38 16.63
CA HIS A 291 16.92 -14.12 15.84
C HIS A 291 16.83 -13.81 14.34
N ARG A 292 15.60 -13.60 13.83
CA ARG A 292 15.37 -13.19 12.43
C ARG A 292 15.94 -11.80 12.19
N TYR A 293 15.58 -10.87 13.08
CA TYR A 293 16.12 -9.51 13.09
C TYR A 293 17.65 -9.51 13.09
N ALA A 294 18.28 -10.22 14.04
CA ALA A 294 19.73 -10.23 14.18
C ALA A 294 20.44 -10.73 12.91
N TRP A 295 19.91 -11.79 12.30
CA TRP A 295 20.49 -12.31 11.06
C TRP A 295 20.33 -11.33 9.89
N LEU A 296 19.16 -10.71 9.74
CA LEU A 296 18.93 -9.70 8.69
C LEU A 296 19.83 -8.47 8.86
N ARG A 297 19.98 -7.98 10.10
CA ARG A 297 20.93 -6.91 10.45
C ARG A 297 22.35 -7.27 10.02
N ASP A 298 22.82 -8.44 10.42
CA ASP A 298 24.18 -8.91 10.13
C ASP A 298 24.41 -9.13 8.63
N ASN A 299 23.33 -9.31 7.85
CA ASN A 299 23.36 -9.45 6.40
C ASN A 299 23.02 -8.14 5.65
N GLY A 300 23.20 -6.99 6.31
CA GLY A 300 23.25 -5.69 5.66
C GLY A 300 21.90 -5.06 5.31
N VAL A 301 20.80 -5.66 5.75
CA VAL A 301 19.45 -5.09 5.55
C VAL A 301 19.36 -3.76 6.29
N LYS A 302 19.00 -2.69 5.57
CA LYS A 302 18.92 -1.32 6.14
C LYS A 302 17.59 -1.04 6.81
N THR A 303 16.54 -1.66 6.31
CA THR A 303 15.18 -1.45 6.77
C THR A 303 14.45 -2.78 6.82
N ILE A 304 13.85 -3.11 7.96
CA ILE A 304 13.12 -4.37 8.16
C ILE A 304 11.65 -4.05 8.44
N PRO A 305 10.70 -4.62 7.68
CA PRO A 305 9.28 -4.57 8.05
C PRO A 305 9.05 -5.38 9.34
N MET A 306 8.60 -4.71 10.39
CA MET A 306 8.30 -5.30 11.70
C MET A 306 6.82 -5.14 12.03
N THR A 307 6.23 -6.16 12.64
CA THR A 307 4.86 -6.10 13.15
C THR A 307 4.82 -5.29 14.44
N MET A 308 3.95 -4.28 14.49
CA MET A 308 3.75 -3.43 15.65
C MET A 308 2.26 -3.15 15.88
N SER A 309 1.87 -2.93 17.13
CA SER A 309 0.56 -2.33 17.44
C SER A 309 0.52 -0.89 16.93
N LYS A 310 -0.68 -0.29 16.84
CA LYS A 310 -0.83 1.12 16.47
C LYS A 310 -0.06 2.05 17.43
N VAL A 311 -0.12 1.76 18.73
CA VAL A 311 0.57 2.54 19.77
C VAL A 311 2.09 2.42 19.63
N ASP A 312 2.60 1.22 19.38
CA ASP A 312 4.04 0.98 19.22
C ASP A 312 4.59 1.61 17.93
N LYS A 313 3.79 1.61 16.85
CA LYS A 313 4.12 2.35 15.63
C LYS A 313 4.27 3.85 15.89
N GLU A 314 3.33 4.46 16.61
CA GLU A 314 3.39 5.89 16.96
C GLU A 314 4.65 6.21 17.79
N LYS A 315 5.01 5.34 18.75
CA LYS A 315 6.27 5.46 19.50
C LYS A 315 7.49 5.37 18.58
N ALA A 316 7.55 4.37 17.71
CA ALA A 316 8.65 4.16 16.78
C ALA A 316 8.88 5.36 15.86
N ILE A 317 7.80 5.99 15.37
CA ILE A 317 7.87 7.23 14.59
C ILE A 317 8.43 8.37 15.46
N LYS A 318 7.88 8.55 16.67
CA LYS A 318 8.28 9.64 17.57
C LYS A 318 9.77 9.60 17.94
N ILE A 319 10.35 8.41 18.08
CA ILE A 319 11.78 8.23 18.39
C ILE A 319 12.65 8.08 17.13
N GLY A 320 12.08 8.31 15.93
CA GLY A 320 12.82 8.42 14.68
C GLY A 320 13.30 7.09 14.08
N LEU A 321 12.68 5.96 14.44
CA LEU A 321 13.01 4.63 13.90
C LEU A 321 12.38 4.35 12.53
N VAL A 322 11.34 5.12 12.18
CA VAL A 322 10.65 5.03 10.91
C VAL A 322 11.01 6.31 10.15
N ASP A 323 11.67 6.13 9.00
CA ASP A 323 12.02 7.23 8.10
C ASP A 323 10.80 7.71 7.31
#